data_AF-E3NLQ5-F1
#
_entry.id   AF-E3NLQ5-F1
#
_cell.length_a   1.000
_cell.length_b   1.000
_cell.length_c   1.000
_cell.angle_alpha   90.00
_cell.angle_beta   90.00
_cell.angle_gamma   90.00
#
_symmetry.space_group_name_H-M   'P 1'
#
loop_
_entity.id
_entity.type
_entity.pdbx_description
1 polymer ?
#
loop_
_entity_poly.entity_id
_entity_poly.type
_entity_poly.pdbx_seq_one_letter_code
_entity_poly.pdbx_strand_id
1 'polypeptide(L)' 'MIYAPFELMSAYPPKVLIDEEQTLKEANLLNSVIAVKILPAN' A
#
# COMPACT_ATOMS: atom_id res chain seq x y z
N MET A 1 -16.05 -4.77 11.33
CA MET A 1 -14.79 -4.48 10.62
C MET A 1 -13.75 -5.45 11.15
N ILE A 2 -13.14 -6.25 10.28
CA ILE A 2 -12.05 -7.16 10.67
C ILE A 2 -10.78 -6.31 10.70
N TYR A 3 -10.29 -5.94 11.88
CA TYR A 3 -9.02 -5.21 12.03
C TYR A 3 -7.86 -6.19 12.04
N ALA A 4 -7.58 -6.80 10.88
CA ALA A 4 -6.32 -7.51 10.69
C ALA A 4 -5.26 -6.48 10.28
N PRO A 5 -4.01 -6.58 10.79
CA PRO A 5 -2.92 -5.73 10.32
C PRO A 5 -2.74 -5.91 8.81
N PHE A 6 -2.45 -4.84 8.07
CA PHE A 6 -2.30 -4.87 6.62
C PHE A 6 -1.21 -3.90 6.15
N GLU A 7 -0.68 -4.16 4.96
CA GLU A 7 0.27 -3.30 4.26
C GLU A 7 -0.30 -2.89 2.90
N LEU A 8 -0.04 -1.66 2.48
CA LEU A 8 -0.36 -1.17 1.14
C LEU A 8 0.86 -1.32 0.23
N MET A 9 0.65 -1.73 -1.02
CA MET A 9 1.72 -1.83 -2.00
C MET A 9 1.25 -1.47 -3.41
N SER A 10 2.11 -0.90 -4.24
CA SER A 10 1.85 -0.77 -5.68
C SER A 10 1.97 -2.13 -6.36
N ALA A 11 1.08 -2.43 -7.31
CA ALA A 11 1.11 -3.71 -8.02
C ALA A 11 2.27 -3.79 -9.03
N TYR A 12 2.55 -2.69 -9.73
CA TYR A 12 3.58 -2.62 -10.78
C TYR A 12 4.25 -1.23 -10.82
N PRO A 13 5.54 -1.10 -10.48
CA PRO A 13 6.41 -2.12 -9.87
C PRO A 13 5.95 -2.46 -8.43
N PRO A 14 6.23 -3.68 -7.91
CA PRO A 14 5.96 -4.02 -6.52
C PRO A 14 6.75 -3.13 -5.57
N LYS A 15 6.08 -2.20 -4.88
CA LYS A 15 6.69 -1.32 -3.87
C LYS A 15 5.74 -1.16 -2.70
N VAL A 16 6.22 -1.46 -1.50
CA VAL A 16 5.46 -1.22 -0.27
C VAL A 16 5.38 0.28 -0.02
N LEU A 17 4.18 0.75 0.31
CA LEU A 17 3.91 2.13 0.68
C LEU A 17 4.10 2.24 2.19
N ILE A 18 5.21 2.87 2.60
CA ILE A 18 5.66 2.98 3.98
C ILE A 18 5.43 4.39 4.57
N ASP A 19 5.34 5.40 3.71
CA ASP A 19 5.16 6.79 4.09
C ASP A 19 3.72 7.22 3.76
N GLU A 20 2.91 7.40 4.79
CA GLU A 20 1.51 7.83 4.66
C GLU A 20 1.37 9.33 4.37
N GLU A 21 2.41 10.13 4.63
CA GLU A 21 2.40 11.58 4.36
C GLU A 21 2.82 11.90 2.92
N GLN A 22 3.47 10.96 2.22
CA GLN A 22 3.89 11.13 0.84
C GLN A 22 2.69 11.32 -0.11
N THR A 23 2.78 12.31 -1.00
CA THR A 23 1.71 12.54 -1.98
C THR A 23 1.71 11.49 -3.09
N LEU A 24 0.54 11.21 -3.69
CA LEU A 24 0.40 10.26 -4.80
C LEU A 24 1.29 10.60 -6.00
N LYS A 25 1.54 11.88 -6.23
CA LYS A 25 2.39 12.36 -7.33
C LYS A 25 3.86 12.03 -7.07
N GLU A 26 4.35 12.29 -5.87
CA GLU A 26 5.73 11.99 -5.47
C GLU A 26 6.01 10.48 -5.42
N ALA A 27 4.99 9.71 -5.04
CA ALA A 27 5.06 8.25 -5.01
C ALA A 27 4.88 7.60 -6.41
N ASN A 28 4.61 8.37 -7.47
CA ASN A 28 4.26 7.88 -8.81
C ASN A 28 3.07 6.90 -8.83
N LEU A 29 2.04 7.17 -8.02
CA LEU A 29 0.86 6.31 -7.85
C LEU A 29 -0.38 6.80 -8.60
N LEU A 30 -0.26 7.85 -9.41
CA LEU A 30 -1.39 8.37 -10.19
C LEU A 30 -1.87 7.33 -11.20
N ASN A 31 -3.16 6.96 -11.11
CA ASN A 31 -3.79 5.87 -11.88
C ASN A 31 -3.10 4.50 -11.72
N SER A 32 -2.32 4.32 -10.65
CA SER A 32 -1.65 3.05 -10.36
C SER A 32 -2.55 2.13 -9.54
N VAL A 33 -2.42 0.82 -9.77
CA VAL A 33 -3.14 -0.20 -9.01
C VAL A 33 -2.45 -0.41 -7.66
N ILE A 34 -3.21 -0.27 -6.58
CA ILE A 34 -2.76 -0.52 -5.21
C ILE A 34 -3.30 -1.88 -4.75
N ALA A 35 -2.41 -2.74 -4.29
CA ALA A 35 -2.74 -4.00 -3.66
C ALA A 35 -2.67 -3.86 -2.13
N VAL A 36 -3.51 -4.64 -1.45
CA VAL A 36 -3.56 -4.73 0.01
C VAL A 36 -3.09 -6.12 0.41
N LYS A 37 -2.06 -6.19 1.25
CA LYS A 37 -1.55 -7.44 1.81
C LYS A 37 -1.98 -7.54 3.26
N ILE A 38 -2.82 -8.53 3.57
CA ILE A 38 -3.23 -8.81 4.95
C ILE A 38 -2.09 -9.55 5.66
N LEU A 39 -1.64 -9.01 6.79
CA LEU A 39 -0.65 -9.64 7.65
C LEU A 39 -1.34 -10.63 8.60
N PRO A 40 -0.69 -11.75 8.94
CA PRO A 40 -1.22 -12.66 9.95
C PRO A 40 -1.33 -11.94 11.30
N ALA A 41 -2.46 -12.12 11.99
CA ALA A 41 -2.62 -11.66 13.36
C ALA A 41 -1.77 -12.55 14.27
N ASN A 42 -0.67 -12.00 14.79
CA ASN A 42 0.09 -12.61 15.88
C ASN A 42 -0.67 -12.46 17.20
#